data_AF-A0A8J7PWZ2-F1
#
_entry.id   AF-A0A8J7PWZ2-F1
#
_cell.length_a   1.000
_cell.length_b   1.000
_cell.length_c   1.000
_cell.angle_alpha   90.00
_cell.angle_beta   90.00
_cell.angle_gamma   90.00
#
_symmetry.space_group_name_H-M   'P 1'
#
loop_
_entity.id
_entity.type
_entity.pdbx_description
1 polymer ?
#
loop_
_entity_poly.entity_id
_entity_poly.type
_entity_poly.pdbx_seq_one_letter_code
_entity_poly.pdbx_strand_id
1 'polypeptide(L)'
;DTPIVDKTSCVLMANNEIVLDLLEAGEFERAKDVVAWLIWAAKAYGVKAVNPGGVTAWKWGKDAKQLSDPVEGYKTITPGKIISSLARIVDELNLPHPVHLHCNNLGAPGNYTTTLETMKVLEGSRAHLAHLQFHAYGGDDWFTIRSEAARVAEYFNAHPNLTTDAGAVLFGNTVTITADGPWQHLLYQLTGRKWANLDVENETGCGIVPYVYKEKNLVNAVQWAVGLELLLLINDPWRVFLTTDHPNGATFWRYPEIIQLLMDAEFRREQIKRLPTKARKHIVLADLDRQYTLSEIAIITSAGPARALGLPRKGHLGVGADADVAVFDENPNIADMFAYPRYVLKGGELVIEEGELRNAVEGRGFVVRPQYDAKVEEFLRPLFQQQYTMSFDNYPVEPERVHGLQVRDVQRS
;
A
#
# COMPACT_ATOMS: atom_id res chain seq x y z
N ASP A 1 4.28 -20.92 6.15
CA ASP A 1 5.67 -20.68 6.61
C ASP A 1 5.87 -19.39 7.40
N THR A 2 5.11 -18.31 7.20
CA THR A 2 5.15 -17.16 8.13
C THR A 2 4.31 -17.46 9.39
N PRO A 3 4.93 -17.65 10.58
CA PRO A 3 4.20 -18.01 11.78
C PRO A 3 3.56 -16.78 12.45
N ILE A 4 2.71 -17.04 13.44
CA ILE A 4 2.06 -16.13 14.39
C ILE A 4 1.03 -15.21 13.75
N VAL A 5 1.43 -14.41 12.76
CA VAL A 5 0.59 -13.36 12.19
C VAL A 5 -0.53 -13.94 11.34
N ASP A 6 -1.75 -13.48 11.61
CA ASP A 6 -2.84 -13.61 10.65
C ASP A 6 -2.49 -12.79 9.40
N LYS A 7 -2.86 -13.29 8.23
CA LYS A 7 -2.36 -12.79 6.94
C LYS A 7 -3.42 -12.78 5.86
N THR A 8 -3.17 -11.96 4.85
CA THR A 8 -4.02 -11.84 3.67
C THR A 8 -3.23 -11.23 2.51
N SER A 9 -3.85 -11.13 1.34
CA SER A 9 -3.28 -10.58 0.11
C SER A 9 -4.32 -9.79 -0.67
N CYS A 10 -3.85 -8.91 -1.55
CA CYS A 10 -4.68 -8.22 -2.55
C CYS A 10 -4.18 -8.61 -3.94
N VAL A 11 -5.11 -8.82 -4.87
CA VAL A 11 -4.77 -9.17 -6.27
C VAL A 11 -4.45 -7.90 -7.05
N LEU A 12 -3.38 -7.92 -7.83
CA LEU A 12 -3.00 -6.81 -8.71
C LEU A 12 -3.91 -6.78 -9.93
N MET A 13 -4.65 -5.68 -10.12
CA MET A 13 -5.66 -5.57 -11.19
C MET A 13 -5.45 -4.44 -12.19
N ALA A 14 -4.65 -3.44 -11.85
CA ALA A 14 -4.58 -2.20 -12.63
C ALA A 14 -3.81 -2.32 -13.96
N ASN A 15 -3.24 -3.48 -14.24
CA ASN A 15 -2.56 -3.82 -15.49
C ASN A 15 -3.01 -5.20 -16.03
N ASN A 16 -4.11 -5.76 -15.50
CA ASN A 16 -4.64 -7.05 -15.96
C ASN A 16 -5.31 -6.86 -17.32
N GLU A 17 -4.71 -7.42 -18.37
CA GLU A 17 -5.09 -7.16 -19.77
C GLU A 17 -6.51 -7.63 -20.07
N ILE A 18 -6.99 -8.73 -19.45
CA ILE A 18 -8.38 -9.17 -19.60
C ILE A 18 -9.36 -8.10 -19.09
N VAL A 19 -9.08 -7.55 -17.91
CA VAL A 19 -9.92 -6.49 -17.32
C VAL A 19 -9.85 -5.22 -18.18
N LEU A 20 -8.66 -4.83 -18.63
CA LEU A 20 -8.48 -3.64 -19.48
C LEU A 20 -9.20 -3.78 -20.82
N ASP A 21 -9.12 -4.94 -21.47
CA ASP A 21 -9.80 -5.24 -22.74
C ASP A 21 -11.32 -5.14 -22.61
N LEU A 22 -11.88 -5.67 -21.52
CA LEU A 22 -13.31 -5.57 -21.24
C LEU A 22 -13.74 -4.12 -21.01
N LEU A 23 -12.93 -3.33 -20.29
CA LEU A 23 -13.21 -1.90 -20.07
C LEU A 23 -13.05 -1.07 -21.36
N GLU A 24 -12.17 -1.47 -22.27
CA GLU A 24 -12.01 -0.86 -23.60
C GLU A 24 -13.25 -1.14 -24.46
N ALA A 25 -13.75 -2.37 -24.43
CA ALA A 25 -14.97 -2.79 -25.11
C ALA A 25 -16.27 -2.25 -24.48
N GLY A 26 -16.19 -1.61 -23.31
CA GLY A 26 -17.35 -1.11 -22.57
C GLY A 26 -18.13 -2.20 -21.82
N GLU A 27 -17.56 -3.38 -21.65
CA GLU A 27 -18.16 -4.54 -20.97
C GLU A 27 -17.94 -4.52 -19.46
N PHE A 28 -18.37 -3.44 -18.80
CA PHE A 28 -18.13 -3.20 -17.37
C PHE A 28 -18.64 -4.34 -16.46
N GLU A 29 -19.85 -4.85 -16.70
CA GLU A 29 -20.42 -5.93 -15.87
C GLU A 29 -19.58 -7.21 -15.94
N ARG A 30 -19.09 -7.56 -17.13
CA ARG A 30 -18.20 -8.71 -17.28
C ARG A 30 -16.84 -8.45 -16.64
N ALA A 31 -16.29 -7.23 -16.74
CA ALA A 31 -15.06 -6.87 -16.04
C ALA A 31 -15.21 -7.03 -14.52
N LYS A 32 -16.36 -6.64 -13.96
CA LYS A 32 -16.70 -6.85 -12.54
C LYS A 32 -16.77 -8.34 -12.19
N ASP A 33 -17.41 -9.17 -13.02
CA ASP A 33 -17.43 -10.63 -12.83
C ASP A 33 -16.01 -11.24 -12.87
N VAL A 34 -15.15 -10.80 -13.79
CA VAL A 34 -13.75 -11.25 -13.88
C VAL A 34 -12.95 -10.85 -12.64
N VAL A 35 -13.09 -9.61 -12.17
CA VAL A 35 -12.41 -9.16 -10.93
C VAL A 35 -12.87 -9.99 -9.73
N ALA A 36 -14.17 -10.23 -9.58
CA ALA A 36 -14.72 -11.06 -8.52
C ALA A 36 -14.20 -12.51 -8.59
N TRP A 37 -14.18 -13.10 -9.79
CA TRP A 37 -13.63 -14.44 -10.01
C TRP A 37 -12.15 -14.51 -9.64
N LEU A 38 -11.33 -13.55 -10.07
CA LEU A 38 -9.90 -13.53 -9.79
C LEU A 38 -9.59 -13.37 -8.29
N ILE A 39 -10.36 -12.55 -7.55
CA ILE A 39 -10.23 -12.45 -6.09
C ILE A 39 -10.44 -13.82 -5.44
N TRP A 40 -11.49 -14.54 -5.83
CA TRP A 40 -11.78 -15.86 -5.29
C TRP A 40 -10.78 -16.92 -5.75
N ALA A 41 -10.37 -16.90 -7.02
CA ALA A 41 -9.40 -17.82 -7.59
C ALA A 41 -8.06 -17.70 -6.85
N ALA A 42 -7.58 -16.48 -6.58
CA ALA A 42 -6.35 -16.24 -5.84
C ALA A 42 -6.47 -16.42 -4.32
N LYS A 43 -7.68 -16.63 -3.78
CA LYS A 43 -7.98 -16.64 -2.34
C LYS A 43 -7.45 -15.37 -1.66
N ALA A 44 -7.78 -14.23 -2.25
CA ALA A 44 -7.37 -12.90 -1.80
C ALA A 44 -8.50 -12.18 -1.05
N TYR A 45 -8.20 -10.99 -0.56
CA TYR A 45 -9.12 -10.20 0.28
C TYR A 45 -9.58 -8.90 -0.37
N GLY A 46 -8.86 -8.42 -1.38
CA GLY A 46 -9.21 -7.19 -2.07
C GLY A 46 -8.40 -6.99 -3.35
N VAL A 47 -8.53 -5.77 -3.89
CA VAL A 47 -7.89 -5.35 -5.13
C VAL A 47 -6.78 -4.36 -4.83
N LYS A 48 -5.58 -4.63 -5.36
CA LYS A 48 -4.46 -3.69 -5.40
C LYS A 48 -4.34 -3.14 -6.82
N ALA A 49 -4.21 -1.82 -6.92
CA ALA A 49 -3.91 -1.13 -8.16
C ALA A 49 -2.51 -0.50 -8.04
N VAL A 50 -1.55 -0.93 -8.86
CA VAL A 50 -0.18 -0.39 -8.87
C VAL A 50 0.11 0.20 -10.23
N ASN A 51 0.53 1.47 -10.25
CA ASN A 51 0.82 2.25 -11.46
C ASN A 51 -0.20 1.92 -12.58
N PRO A 52 -1.48 2.31 -12.44
CA PRO A 52 -2.53 1.90 -13.37
C PRO A 52 -2.19 2.18 -14.83
N GLY A 53 -2.15 1.11 -15.65
CA GLY A 53 -1.72 1.14 -17.05
C GLY A 53 -0.21 1.27 -17.30
N GLY A 54 0.60 1.53 -16.26
CA GLY A 54 2.04 1.74 -16.40
C GLY A 54 2.81 0.48 -16.78
N VAL A 55 2.46 -0.68 -16.20
CA VAL A 55 3.06 -1.97 -16.60
C VAL A 55 2.58 -2.39 -17.99
N THR A 56 1.31 -2.16 -18.31
CA THR A 56 0.82 -2.41 -19.67
C THR A 56 1.62 -1.58 -20.69
N ALA A 57 1.86 -0.31 -20.40
CA ALA A 57 2.74 0.54 -21.22
C ALA A 57 4.22 0.09 -21.20
N TRP A 58 4.69 -0.47 -20.09
CA TRP A 58 6.06 -0.99 -19.94
C TRP A 58 6.41 -2.05 -20.98
N LYS A 59 5.45 -2.91 -21.33
CA LYS A 59 5.61 -3.94 -22.37
C LYS A 59 5.99 -3.37 -23.74
N TRP A 60 5.75 -2.07 -23.96
CA TRP A 60 6.12 -1.31 -25.15
C TRP A 60 7.34 -0.38 -24.92
N GLY A 61 8.04 -0.51 -23.79
CA GLY A 61 9.12 0.38 -23.38
C GLY A 61 8.65 1.79 -23.00
N LYS A 62 7.39 1.93 -22.59
CA LYS A 62 6.74 3.19 -22.19
C LYS A 62 6.30 3.14 -20.72
N ASP A 63 5.60 4.18 -20.27
CA ASP A 63 5.00 4.29 -18.94
C ASP A 63 3.77 5.21 -19.02
N ALA A 64 2.81 5.03 -18.12
CA ALA A 64 1.53 5.74 -18.14
C ALA A 64 1.54 6.93 -17.16
N LYS A 65 2.01 8.09 -17.64
CA LYS A 65 2.31 9.25 -16.79
C LYS A 65 1.16 10.24 -16.63
N GLN A 66 0.25 10.32 -17.59
CA GLN A 66 -0.88 11.25 -17.58
C GLN A 66 -2.17 10.47 -17.38
N LEU A 67 -3.03 10.90 -16.43
CA LEU A 67 -4.25 10.16 -16.13
C LEU A 67 -5.30 10.23 -17.26
N SER A 68 -5.18 11.21 -18.14
CA SER A 68 -6.07 11.47 -19.28
C SER A 68 -5.63 10.80 -20.57
N ASP A 69 -4.37 10.38 -20.67
CA ASP A 69 -3.83 9.89 -21.93
C ASP A 69 -4.10 8.39 -22.06
N PRO A 70 -4.39 7.91 -23.29
CA PRO A 70 -4.53 6.48 -23.52
C PRO A 70 -3.26 5.72 -23.13
N VAL A 71 -3.44 4.59 -22.46
CA VAL A 71 -2.39 3.62 -22.18
C VAL A 71 -1.92 3.04 -23.50
N GLU A 72 -0.61 2.88 -23.68
CA GLU A 72 -0.02 2.29 -24.89
C GLU A 72 -0.65 0.92 -25.19
N GLY A 73 -1.07 0.71 -26.44
CA GLY A 73 -1.83 -0.48 -26.86
C GLY A 73 -3.36 -0.34 -26.80
N TYR A 74 -3.90 0.69 -26.13
CA TYR A 74 -5.34 0.96 -26.03
C TYR A 74 -5.72 2.28 -26.69
N LYS A 75 -7.01 2.44 -27.07
CA LYS A 75 -7.51 3.68 -27.67
C LYS A 75 -8.24 4.55 -26.66
N THR A 76 -8.97 3.95 -25.72
CA THR A 76 -9.83 4.68 -24.77
C THR A 76 -9.49 4.44 -23.30
N ILE A 77 -8.74 3.39 -22.98
CA ILE A 77 -8.27 3.14 -21.61
C ILE A 77 -7.20 4.15 -21.23
N THR A 78 -7.46 4.91 -20.18
CA THR A 78 -6.51 5.84 -19.53
C THR A 78 -6.30 5.42 -18.07
N PRO A 79 -5.20 5.81 -17.41
CA PRO A 79 -5.02 5.52 -15.99
C PRO A 79 -6.19 6.00 -15.13
N GLY A 80 -6.75 7.18 -15.42
CA GLY A 80 -7.94 7.69 -14.72
C GLY A 80 -9.19 6.81 -14.91
N LYS A 81 -9.41 6.26 -16.12
CA LYS A 81 -10.49 5.31 -16.38
C LYS A 81 -10.28 4.00 -15.64
N ILE A 82 -9.04 3.51 -15.55
CA ILE A 82 -8.70 2.29 -14.78
C ILE A 82 -8.99 2.52 -13.28
N ILE A 83 -8.51 3.63 -12.72
CA ILE A 83 -8.69 3.97 -11.30
C ILE A 83 -10.17 4.05 -10.94
N SER A 84 -10.94 4.86 -11.68
CA SER A 84 -12.38 5.03 -11.42
C SER A 84 -13.18 3.74 -11.61
N SER A 85 -12.84 2.94 -12.63
CA SER A 85 -13.52 1.66 -12.89
C SER A 85 -13.25 0.64 -11.78
N LEU A 86 -11.99 0.49 -11.35
CA LEU A 86 -11.65 -0.43 -10.26
C LEU A 86 -12.26 0.01 -8.92
N ALA A 87 -12.25 1.31 -8.62
CA ALA A 87 -12.91 1.84 -7.42
C ALA A 87 -14.40 1.51 -7.41
N ARG A 88 -15.09 1.75 -8.55
CA ARG A 88 -16.50 1.42 -8.72
C ARG A 88 -16.77 -0.07 -8.59
N ILE A 89 -15.97 -0.92 -9.24
CA ILE A 89 -16.09 -2.39 -9.14
C ILE A 89 -15.97 -2.85 -7.69
N VAL A 90 -14.96 -2.34 -6.96
CA VAL A 90 -14.74 -2.70 -5.55
C VAL A 90 -15.91 -2.31 -4.66
N ASP A 91 -16.51 -1.13 -4.89
CA ASP A 91 -17.68 -0.66 -4.14
C ASP A 91 -18.97 -1.42 -4.52
N GLU A 92 -19.21 -1.74 -5.80
CA GLU A 92 -20.36 -2.54 -6.25
C GLU A 92 -20.27 -4.03 -5.84
N LEU A 93 -19.04 -4.56 -5.70
CA LEU A 93 -18.81 -5.86 -5.10
C LEU A 93 -18.89 -5.83 -3.57
N ASN A 94 -19.11 -4.65 -2.96
CA ASN A 94 -19.23 -4.44 -1.52
C ASN A 94 -18.04 -5.00 -0.72
N LEU A 95 -16.83 -4.92 -1.29
CA LEU A 95 -15.64 -5.47 -0.63
C LEU A 95 -15.35 -4.70 0.67
N PRO A 96 -14.87 -5.41 1.71
CA PRO A 96 -14.64 -4.79 3.02
C PRO A 96 -13.55 -3.72 2.97
N HIS A 97 -12.47 -3.97 2.24
CA HIS A 97 -11.40 -3.01 1.99
C HIS A 97 -11.64 -2.30 0.65
N PRO A 98 -11.50 -0.96 0.58
CA PRO A 98 -11.58 -0.25 -0.69
C PRO A 98 -10.42 -0.60 -1.63
N VAL A 99 -10.44 -0.06 -2.85
CA VAL A 99 -9.33 -0.23 -3.79
C VAL A 99 -8.05 0.29 -3.14
N HIS A 100 -7.02 -0.55 -3.14
CA HIS A 100 -5.74 -0.23 -2.54
C HIS A 100 -4.80 0.27 -3.64
N LEU A 101 -4.62 1.59 -3.72
CA LEU A 101 -4.07 2.28 -4.87
C LEU A 101 -2.66 2.82 -4.60
N HIS A 102 -1.72 2.38 -5.42
CA HIS A 102 -0.42 3.00 -5.64
C HIS A 102 -0.54 3.84 -6.92
N CYS A 103 -0.34 5.16 -6.80
CA CYS A 103 -0.61 6.12 -7.88
C CYS A 103 0.46 6.07 -8.99
N ASN A 104 0.14 6.60 -10.16
CA ASN A 104 1.13 6.83 -11.22
C ASN A 104 2.21 7.84 -10.77
N ASN A 105 3.33 7.89 -11.51
CA ASN A 105 4.45 8.80 -11.27
C ASN A 105 5.08 8.68 -9.86
N LEU A 106 5.13 7.47 -9.31
CA LEU A 106 5.76 7.23 -8.01
C LEU A 106 7.18 7.83 -7.97
N GLY A 107 7.50 8.52 -6.87
CA GLY A 107 8.86 8.98 -6.60
C GLY A 107 9.34 10.17 -7.42
N ALA A 108 8.63 10.58 -8.47
CA ALA A 108 9.03 11.67 -9.36
C ALA A 108 8.84 13.07 -8.72
N PRO A 109 9.77 14.02 -8.92
CA PRO A 109 9.54 15.42 -8.56
C PRO A 109 8.30 15.97 -9.28
N GLY A 110 7.45 16.69 -8.54
CA GLY A 110 6.22 17.29 -9.06
C GLY A 110 4.99 16.37 -9.05
N ASN A 111 5.16 15.09 -8.66
CA ASN A 111 4.08 14.09 -8.71
C ASN A 111 2.89 14.36 -7.79
N TYR A 112 3.02 15.28 -6.82
CA TYR A 112 1.88 15.68 -5.98
C TYR A 112 0.67 16.13 -6.81
N THR A 113 0.90 16.71 -8.00
CA THR A 113 -0.16 17.10 -8.94
C THR A 113 -0.97 15.90 -9.43
N THR A 114 -0.29 14.84 -9.93
CA THR A 114 -0.93 13.57 -10.30
C THR A 114 -1.68 12.93 -9.15
N THR A 115 -1.14 13.04 -7.92
CA THR A 115 -1.80 12.53 -6.72
C THR A 115 -3.11 13.27 -6.43
N LEU A 116 -3.12 14.60 -6.53
CA LEU A 116 -4.34 15.39 -6.38
C LEU A 116 -5.36 15.08 -7.49
N GLU A 117 -4.92 14.90 -8.73
CA GLU A 117 -5.80 14.47 -9.82
C GLU A 117 -6.37 13.07 -9.60
N THR A 118 -5.56 12.16 -9.08
CA THR A 118 -6.01 10.82 -8.69
C THR A 118 -7.10 10.89 -7.63
N MET A 119 -6.92 11.73 -6.60
CA MET A 119 -7.94 11.90 -5.57
C MET A 119 -9.24 12.50 -6.14
N LYS A 120 -9.17 13.41 -7.13
CA LYS A 120 -10.36 13.91 -7.85
C LYS A 120 -11.08 12.81 -8.61
N VAL A 121 -10.35 11.94 -9.31
CA VAL A 121 -10.93 10.78 -10.03
C VAL A 121 -11.65 9.82 -9.07
N LEU A 122 -11.23 9.78 -7.81
CA LEU A 122 -11.82 8.96 -6.74
C LEU A 122 -12.98 9.64 -6.01
N GLU A 123 -13.37 10.87 -6.37
CA GLU A 123 -14.51 11.55 -5.76
C GLU A 123 -15.77 10.68 -5.89
N GLY A 124 -16.42 10.40 -4.75
CA GLY A 124 -17.61 9.54 -4.69
C GLY A 124 -17.36 8.05 -4.44
N SER A 125 -16.11 7.59 -4.50
CA SER A 125 -15.72 6.19 -4.23
C SER A 125 -14.81 6.07 -3.01
N ARG A 126 -14.78 4.91 -2.36
CA ARG A 126 -13.80 4.67 -1.28
C ARG A 126 -12.45 4.27 -1.87
N ALA A 127 -11.36 4.76 -1.29
CA ALA A 127 -10.01 4.33 -1.68
C ALA A 127 -9.03 4.34 -0.51
N HIS A 128 -8.02 3.48 -0.61
CA HIS A 128 -6.84 3.50 0.25
C HIS A 128 -5.61 3.83 -0.58
N LEU A 129 -4.96 4.96 -0.32
CA LEU A 129 -3.74 5.37 -1.02
C LEU A 129 -2.52 4.77 -0.32
N ALA A 130 -1.79 3.92 -1.03
CA ALA A 130 -0.62 3.27 -0.51
C ALA A 130 0.56 4.23 -0.41
N HIS A 131 1.36 4.11 0.65
CA HIS A 131 2.69 4.71 0.81
C HIS A 131 2.79 6.14 0.27
N LEU A 132 1.86 7.00 0.71
CA LEU A 132 1.58 8.32 0.13
C LEU A 132 2.78 9.27 0.16
N GLN A 133 3.77 9.01 1.02
CA GLN A 133 5.03 9.73 1.01
C GLN A 133 5.64 9.79 -0.40
N PHE A 134 5.68 8.67 -1.13
CA PHE A 134 6.27 8.64 -2.48
C PHE A 134 5.46 9.39 -3.54
N HIS A 135 4.31 9.94 -3.16
CA HIS A 135 3.34 10.62 -4.02
C HIS A 135 3.10 12.08 -3.57
N ALA A 136 3.94 12.63 -2.70
CA ALA A 136 3.80 13.98 -2.15
C ALA A 136 5.04 14.86 -2.40
N TYR A 137 5.65 14.72 -3.59
CA TYR A 137 6.85 15.46 -3.97
C TYR A 137 6.53 16.60 -4.93
N GLY A 138 7.06 17.79 -4.62
CA GLY A 138 7.12 18.93 -5.52
C GLY A 138 8.49 19.10 -6.17
N GLY A 139 8.68 20.25 -6.82
CA GLY A 139 9.88 20.55 -7.62
C GLY A 139 9.74 20.04 -9.06
N ASP A 140 10.65 20.48 -9.93
CA ASP A 140 10.63 20.15 -11.35
C ASP A 140 11.67 19.04 -11.69
N ASP A 141 12.63 18.83 -10.79
CA ASP A 141 13.70 17.83 -10.91
C ASP A 141 14.27 17.43 -9.53
N TRP A 142 15.25 16.53 -9.53
CA TRP A 142 15.90 16.05 -8.30
C TRP A 142 16.68 17.13 -7.54
N PHE A 143 17.05 18.24 -8.18
CA PHE A 143 17.79 19.35 -7.56
C PHE A 143 16.86 20.33 -6.84
N THR A 144 15.62 20.41 -7.28
CA THR A 144 14.56 21.29 -6.78
C THR A 144 13.49 20.56 -5.96
N ILE A 145 13.58 19.23 -5.86
CA ILE A 145 12.66 18.39 -5.09
C ILE A 145 12.41 18.93 -3.69
N ARG A 146 11.14 18.97 -3.29
CA ARG A 146 10.67 19.48 -2.00
C ARG A 146 9.42 18.75 -1.56
N SER A 147 9.10 18.85 -0.28
CA SER A 147 7.83 18.37 0.24
C SER A 147 6.67 19.19 -0.31
N GLU A 148 5.61 18.50 -0.73
CA GLU A 148 4.27 19.05 -0.92
C GLU A 148 3.26 18.34 0.00
N ALA A 149 3.76 17.72 1.09
CA ALA A 149 2.94 16.99 2.06
C ALA A 149 1.81 17.84 2.63
N ALA A 150 2.04 19.14 2.86
CA ALA A 150 1.02 20.06 3.36
C ALA A 150 -0.17 20.21 2.39
N ARG A 151 0.09 20.37 1.08
CA ARG A 151 -0.98 20.47 0.08
C ARG A 151 -1.72 19.16 -0.10
N VAL A 152 -0.99 18.04 -0.12
CA VAL A 152 -1.58 16.71 -0.22
C VAL A 152 -2.44 16.40 1.01
N ALA A 153 -1.95 16.71 2.22
CA ALA A 153 -2.69 16.51 3.47
C ALA A 153 -3.92 17.43 3.56
N GLU A 154 -3.82 18.69 3.13
CA GLU A 154 -4.96 19.62 3.09
C GLU A 154 -6.09 19.07 2.21
N TYR A 155 -5.78 18.66 0.98
CA TYR A 155 -6.77 18.06 0.10
C TYR A 155 -7.31 16.76 0.70
N PHE A 156 -6.45 15.84 1.15
CA PHE A 156 -6.87 14.58 1.77
C PHE A 156 -7.80 14.78 3.00
N ASN A 157 -7.50 15.78 3.84
CA ASN A 157 -8.30 16.09 5.02
C ASN A 157 -9.74 16.50 4.65
N ALA A 158 -9.93 17.15 3.49
CA ALA A 158 -11.25 17.55 2.98
C ALA A 158 -12.05 16.38 2.35
N HIS A 159 -11.45 15.20 2.15
CA HIS A 159 -12.06 14.06 1.46
C HIS A 159 -12.19 12.85 2.40
N PRO A 160 -13.33 12.71 3.10
CA PRO A 160 -13.50 11.68 4.14
C PRO A 160 -13.63 10.25 3.60
N ASN A 161 -13.85 10.08 2.30
CA ASN A 161 -13.91 8.79 1.60
C ASN A 161 -12.54 8.10 1.45
N LEU A 162 -11.44 8.81 1.75
CA LEU A 162 -10.08 8.32 1.54
C LEU A 162 -9.42 7.90 2.87
N THR A 163 -8.65 6.82 2.78
CA THR A 163 -7.65 6.41 3.78
C THR A 163 -6.28 6.34 3.13
N THR A 164 -5.21 6.33 3.90
CA THR A 164 -3.84 6.25 3.40
C THR A 164 -2.92 5.55 4.37
N ASP A 165 -1.79 5.05 3.89
CA ASP A 165 -0.65 4.69 4.70
C ASP A 165 0.59 5.51 4.33
N ALA A 166 1.48 5.76 5.29
CA ALA A 166 2.53 6.75 5.12
C ALA A 166 3.62 6.30 4.13
N GLY A 167 4.10 5.06 4.22
CA GLY A 167 5.28 4.61 3.49
C GLY A 167 6.56 5.29 3.97
N ALA A 168 6.68 5.50 5.30
CA ALA A 168 7.76 6.21 5.94
C ALA A 168 9.15 5.64 5.55
N VAL A 169 10.08 6.54 5.20
CA VAL A 169 11.48 6.21 4.93
C VAL A 169 12.34 6.38 6.17
N LEU A 170 13.29 5.47 6.37
CA LEU A 170 14.39 5.63 7.32
C LEU A 170 15.73 5.51 6.60
N PHE A 171 16.73 6.28 7.04
CA PHE A 171 18.07 6.17 6.49
C PHE A 171 18.66 4.78 6.73
N GLY A 172 19.44 4.29 5.77
CA GLY A 172 20.07 2.98 5.81
C GLY A 172 19.95 2.19 4.51
N ASN A 173 20.43 0.96 4.54
CA ASN A 173 20.32 0.01 3.43
C ASN A 173 18.92 -0.60 3.40
N THR A 174 18.40 -0.81 2.19
CA THR A 174 17.18 -1.58 1.98
C THR A 174 17.17 -2.24 0.60
N VAL A 175 16.07 -2.90 0.28
CA VAL A 175 15.71 -3.32 -1.08
C VAL A 175 14.35 -2.72 -1.42
N THR A 176 14.18 -2.30 -2.66
CA THR A 176 12.88 -1.87 -3.17
C THR A 176 12.30 -3.00 -4.03
N ILE A 177 11.03 -3.31 -3.82
CA ILE A 177 10.26 -4.39 -4.44
C ILE A 177 8.86 -3.84 -4.71
N THR A 178 8.44 -3.80 -5.97
CA THR A 178 7.13 -3.26 -6.35
C THR A 178 6.66 -3.86 -7.66
N ALA A 179 5.34 -3.86 -7.88
CA ALA A 179 4.73 -4.18 -9.16
C ALA A 179 4.86 -3.06 -10.21
N ASP A 180 5.46 -1.91 -9.84
CA ASP A 180 5.82 -0.83 -10.77
C ASP A 180 7.18 -1.10 -11.44
N GLY A 181 7.17 -1.95 -12.48
CA GLY A 181 8.34 -2.31 -13.28
C GLY A 181 9.08 -1.10 -13.89
N PRO A 182 8.40 -0.17 -14.58
CA PRO A 182 9.01 1.05 -15.13
C PRO A 182 9.80 1.85 -14.11
N TRP A 183 9.22 2.09 -12.93
CA TRP A 183 9.90 2.84 -11.87
C TRP A 183 11.17 2.14 -11.40
N GLN A 184 11.12 0.80 -11.24
CA GLN A 184 12.28 0.02 -10.83
C GLN A 184 13.40 0.03 -11.87
N HIS A 185 13.06 0.02 -13.16
CA HIS A 185 14.04 0.23 -14.21
C HIS A 185 14.69 1.62 -14.15
N LEU A 186 13.91 2.67 -13.89
CA LEU A 186 14.47 4.02 -13.70
C LEU A 186 15.40 4.07 -12.48
N LEU A 187 15.01 3.47 -11.37
CA LEU A 187 15.82 3.42 -10.15
C LEU A 187 17.13 2.66 -10.36
N TYR A 188 17.09 1.58 -11.15
CA TYR A 188 18.28 0.89 -11.62
C TYR A 188 19.23 1.84 -12.36
N GLN A 189 18.72 2.59 -13.34
CA GLN A 189 19.53 3.53 -14.12
C GLN A 189 20.14 4.65 -13.26
N LEU A 190 19.40 5.13 -12.25
CA LEU A 190 19.87 6.18 -11.34
C LEU A 190 20.96 5.67 -10.37
N THR A 191 20.89 4.41 -9.96
CA THR A 191 21.73 3.88 -8.87
C THR A 191 22.88 3.01 -9.35
N GLY A 192 22.78 2.44 -10.55
CA GLY A 192 23.72 1.45 -11.08
C GLY A 192 23.79 0.14 -10.28
N ARG A 193 22.81 -0.12 -9.40
CA ARG A 193 22.74 -1.35 -8.60
C ARG A 193 22.24 -2.52 -9.44
N LYS A 194 22.30 -3.75 -8.93
CA LYS A 194 21.68 -4.89 -9.62
C LYS A 194 20.16 -4.74 -9.66
N TRP A 195 19.54 -5.18 -10.74
CA TRP A 195 18.10 -5.10 -10.97
C TRP A 195 17.57 -6.47 -11.42
N ALA A 196 16.39 -6.83 -10.92
CA ALA A 196 15.62 -7.95 -11.43
C ALA A 196 14.25 -7.44 -11.89
N ASN A 197 13.75 -7.99 -13.00
CA ASN A 197 12.44 -7.70 -13.56
C ASN A 197 11.69 -9.00 -13.82
N LEU A 198 10.38 -9.00 -13.59
CA LEU A 198 9.49 -10.09 -13.95
C LEU A 198 8.19 -9.50 -14.48
N ASP A 199 7.91 -9.72 -15.75
CA ASP A 199 6.60 -9.47 -16.34
C ASP A 199 5.80 -10.78 -16.30
N VAL A 200 4.58 -10.70 -15.77
CA VAL A 200 3.67 -11.85 -15.60
C VAL A 200 2.59 -11.74 -16.68
N GLU A 201 2.42 -12.81 -17.44
CA GLU A 201 1.49 -12.88 -18.58
C GLU A 201 0.09 -12.38 -18.19
N ASN A 202 -0.49 -11.48 -18.99
CA ASN A 202 -1.82 -10.90 -18.82
C ASN A 202 -2.15 -10.21 -17.48
N GLU A 203 -1.24 -10.14 -16.51
CA GLU A 203 -1.59 -9.77 -15.12
C GLU A 203 -0.88 -8.51 -14.63
N THR A 204 0.45 -8.55 -14.54
CA THR A 204 1.23 -7.53 -13.83
C THR A 204 2.72 -7.59 -14.19
N GLY A 205 3.51 -6.69 -13.61
CA GLY A 205 4.96 -6.71 -13.63
C GLY A 205 5.50 -6.65 -12.21
N CYS A 206 6.82 -6.70 -12.09
CA CYS A 206 7.56 -6.58 -10.85
C CYS A 206 9.00 -6.16 -11.13
N GLY A 207 9.54 -5.30 -10.27
CA GLY A 207 10.95 -4.95 -10.27
C GLY A 207 11.55 -4.94 -8.87
N ILE A 208 12.84 -5.27 -8.79
CA ILE A 208 13.60 -5.34 -7.54
C ILE A 208 14.95 -4.64 -7.70
N VAL A 209 15.21 -3.63 -6.88
CA VAL A 209 16.49 -2.89 -6.86
C VAL A 209 16.96 -2.63 -5.42
N PRO A 210 18.18 -3.03 -5.01
CA PRO A 210 18.77 -2.62 -3.74
C PRO A 210 18.96 -1.10 -3.68
N TYR A 211 18.64 -0.49 -2.53
CA TYR A 211 18.72 0.96 -2.36
C TYR A 211 19.38 1.36 -1.03
N VAL A 212 19.88 2.60 -0.97
CA VAL A 212 20.46 3.17 0.26
C VAL A 212 19.94 4.58 0.45
N TYR A 213 19.11 4.79 1.47
CA TYR A 213 18.69 6.12 1.90
C TYR A 213 19.82 6.77 2.72
N LYS A 214 20.51 7.73 2.10
CA LYS A 214 21.64 8.47 2.69
C LYS A 214 21.17 9.78 3.34
N GLU A 215 21.42 9.94 4.64
CA GLU A 215 21.05 11.14 5.43
C GLU A 215 21.53 12.46 4.81
N LYS A 216 22.74 12.47 4.22
CA LYS A 216 23.33 13.69 3.61
C LYS A 216 22.87 13.96 2.17
N ASN A 217 22.03 13.12 1.59
CA ASN A 217 21.50 13.32 0.24
C ASN A 217 20.19 14.14 0.32
N LEU A 218 20.05 15.15 -0.54
CA LEU A 218 18.88 16.03 -0.57
C LEU A 218 17.57 15.26 -0.76
N VAL A 219 17.50 14.39 -1.78
CA VAL A 219 16.30 13.62 -2.12
C VAL A 219 15.90 12.76 -0.93
N ASN A 220 16.83 11.95 -0.40
CA ASN A 220 16.55 11.06 0.72
C ASN A 220 16.13 11.81 1.99
N ALA A 221 16.72 12.98 2.26
CA ALA A 221 16.34 13.82 3.39
C ALA A 221 14.92 14.37 3.26
N VAL A 222 14.50 14.77 2.04
CA VAL A 222 13.11 15.17 1.77
C VAL A 222 12.18 13.97 1.91
N GLN A 223 12.52 12.80 1.36
CA GLN A 223 11.71 11.58 1.47
C GLN A 223 11.46 11.20 2.94
N TRP A 224 12.51 11.16 3.76
CA TRP A 224 12.39 10.93 5.21
C TRP A 224 11.43 11.92 5.89
N ALA A 225 11.51 13.20 5.54
CA ALA A 225 10.66 14.22 6.14
C ALA A 225 9.19 14.10 5.72
N VAL A 226 8.92 13.88 4.43
CA VAL A 226 7.56 13.85 3.86
C VAL A 226 6.67 12.80 4.54
N GLY A 227 7.21 11.61 4.87
CA GLY A 227 6.44 10.57 5.55
C GLY A 227 5.98 11.00 6.94
N LEU A 228 6.88 11.63 7.70
CA LEU A 228 6.59 12.17 9.02
C LEU A 228 5.63 13.37 8.94
N GLU A 229 5.80 14.23 7.95
CA GLU A 229 4.90 15.37 7.71
C GLU A 229 3.48 14.90 7.42
N LEU A 230 3.28 13.91 6.55
CA LEU A 230 1.94 13.36 6.27
C LEU A 230 1.30 12.79 7.53
N LEU A 231 2.05 12.04 8.34
CA LEU A 231 1.57 11.52 9.63
C LEU A 231 1.17 12.66 10.59
N LEU A 232 1.89 13.77 10.61
CA LEU A 232 1.62 14.90 11.52
C LEU A 232 0.55 15.87 10.99
N LEU A 233 0.38 15.98 9.67
CA LEU A 233 -0.52 16.95 9.00
C LEU A 233 -1.90 16.38 8.69
N ILE A 234 -2.04 15.05 8.56
CA ILE A 234 -3.37 14.43 8.44
C ILE A 234 -4.04 14.45 9.82
N ASN A 235 -5.21 15.08 9.89
CA ASN A 235 -5.87 15.40 11.16
C ASN A 235 -6.48 14.16 11.83
N ASP A 236 -7.02 13.26 11.02
CA ASP A 236 -7.75 12.08 11.51
C ASP A 236 -6.84 10.84 11.53
N PRO A 237 -6.39 10.37 12.70
CA PRO A 237 -5.52 9.19 12.81
C PRO A 237 -6.21 7.91 12.33
N TRP A 238 -7.54 7.88 12.23
CA TRP A 238 -8.26 6.72 11.69
C TRP A 238 -8.12 6.57 10.17
N ARG A 239 -7.51 7.55 9.50
CA ARG A 239 -7.36 7.59 8.04
C ARG A 239 -5.91 7.61 7.56
N VAL A 240 -4.91 7.62 8.45
CA VAL A 240 -3.48 7.53 8.11
C VAL A 240 -2.80 6.45 8.94
N PHE A 241 -2.11 5.51 8.30
CA PHE A 241 -1.51 4.35 8.98
C PHE A 241 0.02 4.36 8.95
N LEU A 242 0.63 3.84 10.02
CA LEU A 242 2.08 3.69 10.10
C LEU A 242 2.53 2.50 9.27
N THR A 243 3.22 2.78 8.17
CA THR A 243 3.85 1.79 7.30
C THR A 243 5.19 2.32 6.84
N THR A 244 6.07 1.42 6.40
CA THR A 244 7.33 1.76 5.71
C THR A 244 7.36 1.19 4.29
N ASP A 245 6.19 0.79 3.78
CA ASP A 245 6.06 0.02 2.54
C ASP A 245 7.07 -1.14 2.48
N HIS A 246 7.12 -1.93 3.55
CA HIS A 246 8.24 -2.83 3.80
C HIS A 246 8.56 -3.73 2.58
N PRO A 247 9.83 -3.81 2.14
CA PRO A 247 11.02 -3.09 2.63
C PRO A 247 11.34 -1.74 1.96
N ASN A 248 10.54 -1.26 1.00
CA ASN A 248 10.85 -0.11 0.13
C ASN A 248 11.29 1.16 0.87
N GLY A 249 10.57 1.59 1.90
CA GLY A 249 10.90 2.77 2.70
C GLY A 249 11.86 2.46 3.85
N ALA A 250 11.58 1.37 4.57
CA ALA A 250 12.41 0.80 5.63
C ALA A 250 11.94 -0.61 6.01
N THR A 251 12.73 -1.32 6.80
CA THR A 251 12.34 -2.61 7.39
C THR A 251 11.30 -2.44 8.51
N PHE A 252 10.25 -3.27 8.55
CA PHE A 252 9.13 -3.09 9.49
C PHE A 252 9.53 -3.15 10.97
N TRP A 253 10.59 -3.88 11.32
CA TRP A 253 11.10 -3.95 12.70
C TRP A 253 11.61 -2.59 13.22
N ARG A 254 11.74 -1.59 12.34
CA ARG A 254 12.14 -0.21 12.67
C ARG A 254 10.96 0.73 12.90
N TYR A 255 9.71 0.24 12.92
CA TYR A 255 8.56 1.05 13.34
C TYR A 255 8.76 1.80 14.67
N PRO A 256 9.43 1.23 15.71
CA PRO A 256 9.68 1.95 16.95
C PRO A 256 10.46 3.27 16.78
N GLU A 257 11.40 3.34 15.83
CA GLU A 257 12.14 4.58 15.54
C GLU A 257 11.21 5.69 15.01
N ILE A 258 10.23 5.32 14.19
CA ILE A 258 9.24 6.26 13.65
C ILE A 258 8.27 6.69 14.75
N ILE A 259 7.86 5.77 15.63
CA ILE A 259 7.01 6.10 16.77
C ILE A 259 7.70 7.13 17.68
N GLN A 260 8.99 6.96 17.97
CA GLN A 260 9.76 7.97 18.70
C GLN A 260 9.76 9.33 17.98
N LEU A 261 9.98 9.35 16.67
CA LEU A 261 9.94 10.58 15.87
C LEU A 261 8.56 11.28 15.89
N LEU A 262 7.47 10.53 16.04
CA LEU A 262 6.11 11.08 16.10
C LEU A 262 5.75 11.56 17.51
N MET A 263 6.18 10.84 18.54
CA MET A 263 5.84 11.13 19.94
C MET A 263 6.75 12.16 20.60
N ASP A 264 7.97 12.37 20.10
CA ASP A 264 8.94 13.31 20.68
C ASP A 264 9.36 14.38 19.66
N ALA A 265 8.81 15.59 19.83
CA ALA A 265 9.10 16.72 18.95
C ALA A 265 10.53 17.27 19.12
N GLU A 266 11.11 17.17 20.32
CA GLU A 266 12.48 17.61 20.57
C GLU A 266 13.48 16.66 19.90
N PHE A 267 13.30 15.35 20.09
CA PHE A 267 14.09 14.34 19.40
C PHE A 267 14.01 14.50 17.87
N ARG A 268 12.79 14.72 17.34
CA ARG A 268 12.58 14.99 15.92
C ARG A 268 13.36 16.22 15.46
N ARG A 269 13.34 17.33 16.21
CA ARG A 269 14.13 18.54 15.90
C ARG A 269 15.63 18.27 15.92
N GLU A 270 16.15 17.47 16.84
CA GLU A 270 17.55 17.06 16.86
C GLU A 270 17.93 16.25 15.61
N GLN A 271 17.06 15.33 15.16
CA GLN A 271 17.32 14.60 13.91
C GLN A 271 17.31 15.53 12.69
N ILE A 272 16.40 16.51 12.63
CA ILE A 272 16.34 17.49 11.53
C ILE A 272 17.63 18.31 11.43
N LYS A 273 18.26 18.68 12.56
CA LYS A 273 19.53 19.44 12.56
C LYS A 273 20.67 18.70 11.83
N ARG A 274 20.60 17.37 11.74
CA ARG A 274 21.60 16.54 11.03
C ARG A 274 21.44 16.60 9.51
N LEU A 275 20.27 17.00 9.01
CA LEU A 275 19.99 17.05 7.57
C LEU A 275 20.76 18.20 6.87
N PRO A 276 21.06 18.07 5.57
CA PRO A 276 21.65 19.15 4.79
C PRO A 276 20.84 20.45 4.90
N THR A 277 21.51 21.60 4.98
CA THR A 277 20.85 22.93 5.06
C THR A 277 19.86 23.17 3.94
N LYS A 278 20.14 22.67 2.73
CA LYS A 278 19.21 22.77 1.60
C LYS A 278 17.93 21.95 1.83
N ALA A 279 18.05 20.72 2.34
CA ALA A 279 16.90 19.86 2.64
C ALA A 279 15.98 20.48 3.69
N ARG A 280 16.56 21.11 4.73
CA ARG A 280 15.79 21.81 5.78
C ARG A 280 14.91 22.95 5.24
N LYS A 281 15.26 23.55 4.10
CA LYS A 281 14.45 24.60 3.44
C LYS A 281 13.38 24.05 2.49
N HIS A 282 13.41 22.74 2.24
CA HIS A 282 12.56 22.05 1.28
C HIS A 282 11.49 21.19 1.99
N ILE A 283 11.37 21.32 3.30
CA ILE A 283 10.47 20.55 4.17
C ILE A 283 9.82 21.53 5.16
N VAL A 284 8.70 21.12 5.76
CA VAL A 284 7.97 21.85 6.81
C VAL A 284 8.06 21.16 8.18
N LEU A 285 8.65 19.98 8.26
CA LEU A 285 8.70 19.15 9.47
C LEU A 285 9.26 19.85 10.71
N ALA A 286 10.16 20.82 10.52
CA ALA A 286 10.75 21.59 11.62
C ALA A 286 9.74 22.50 12.34
N ASP A 287 8.69 22.92 11.61
CA ASP A 287 7.65 23.83 12.09
C ASP A 287 6.47 23.06 12.72
N LEU A 288 6.49 21.72 12.72
CA LEU A 288 5.43 20.89 13.27
C LEU A 288 5.72 20.52 14.72
N ASP A 289 4.97 21.13 15.65
CA ASP A 289 5.04 20.87 17.09
C ASP A 289 4.18 19.71 17.58
N ARG A 290 3.26 19.20 16.73
CA ARG A 290 2.38 18.09 17.08
C ARG A 290 3.20 16.88 17.56
N GLN A 291 2.71 16.24 18.62
CA GLN A 291 3.19 14.96 19.12
C GLN A 291 2.03 13.98 19.14
N TYR A 292 2.31 12.75 18.74
CA TYR A 292 1.35 11.66 18.85
C TYR A 292 1.22 11.21 20.31
N THR A 293 -0.03 10.98 20.73
CA THR A 293 -0.32 10.29 21.99
C THR A 293 -0.24 8.77 21.82
N LEU A 294 -0.12 8.02 22.93
CA LEU A 294 -0.23 6.54 22.90
C LEU A 294 -1.54 6.07 22.26
N SER A 295 -2.64 6.80 22.46
CA SER A 295 -3.93 6.49 21.83
C SER A 295 -3.87 6.64 20.32
N GLU A 296 -3.26 7.70 19.80
CA GLU A 296 -3.10 7.88 18.35
C GLU A 296 -2.14 6.83 17.77
N ILE A 297 -1.07 6.47 18.49
CA ILE A 297 -0.19 5.36 18.08
C ILE A 297 -0.96 4.05 17.97
N ALA A 298 -1.78 3.70 18.96
CA ALA A 298 -2.64 2.52 18.91
C ALA A 298 -3.64 2.58 17.73
N ILE A 299 -4.14 3.77 17.38
CA ILE A 299 -5.02 3.95 16.22
C ILE A 299 -4.25 3.68 14.92
N ILE A 300 -3.13 4.36 14.67
CA ILE A 300 -2.43 4.26 13.37
C ILE A 300 -1.71 2.93 13.14
N THR A 301 -1.50 2.13 14.20
CA THR A 301 -0.82 0.82 14.15
C THR A 301 -1.76 -0.37 14.27
N SER A 302 -2.98 -0.18 14.79
CA SER A 302 -3.89 -1.29 15.10
C SER A 302 -5.35 -0.99 14.72
N ALA A 303 -6.00 -0.02 15.38
CA ALA A 303 -7.44 0.20 15.25
C ALA A 303 -7.84 0.74 13.86
N GLY A 304 -7.09 1.71 13.34
CA GLY A 304 -7.26 2.30 12.01
C GLY A 304 -7.09 1.28 10.89
N PRO A 305 -5.94 0.58 10.79
CA PRO A 305 -5.73 -0.47 9.80
C PRO A 305 -6.81 -1.56 9.84
N ALA A 306 -7.19 -2.05 11.03
CA ALA A 306 -8.24 -3.06 11.18
C ALA A 306 -9.60 -2.56 10.64
N ARG A 307 -9.95 -1.30 10.93
CA ARG A 307 -11.18 -0.66 10.43
C ARG A 307 -11.15 -0.50 8.92
N ALA A 308 -10.05 -0.03 8.34
CA ALA A 308 -9.93 0.16 6.89
C ALA A 308 -9.91 -1.18 6.12
N LEU A 309 -9.42 -2.25 6.73
CA LEU A 309 -9.54 -3.61 6.20
C LEU A 309 -10.91 -4.23 6.46
N GLY A 310 -11.78 -3.59 7.26
CA GLY A 310 -13.09 -4.13 7.60
C GLY A 310 -13.02 -5.40 8.44
N LEU A 311 -12.05 -5.51 9.36
CA LEU A 311 -11.83 -6.66 10.24
C LEU A 311 -12.47 -6.41 11.63
N PRO A 312 -13.73 -6.82 11.87
CA PRO A 312 -14.51 -6.38 13.04
C PRO A 312 -14.07 -6.99 14.37
N ARG A 313 -13.18 -8.00 14.35
CA ARG A 313 -12.64 -8.64 15.57
C ARG A 313 -11.17 -8.26 15.83
N LYS A 314 -10.63 -7.31 15.07
CA LYS A 314 -9.23 -6.87 15.13
C LYS A 314 -9.14 -5.40 15.53
N GLY A 315 -8.00 -5.02 16.09
CA GLY A 315 -7.69 -3.61 16.36
C GLY A 315 -8.39 -3.01 17.59
N HIS A 316 -9.01 -3.83 18.44
CA HIS A 316 -9.62 -3.38 19.69
C HIS A 316 -9.57 -4.47 20.78
N LEU A 317 -9.78 -4.07 22.04
CA LEU A 317 -9.77 -4.95 23.22
C LEU A 317 -11.17 -5.19 23.83
N GLY A 318 -12.22 -4.67 23.20
CA GLY A 318 -13.61 -4.89 23.63
C GLY A 318 -14.06 -6.36 23.49
N VAL A 319 -15.11 -6.73 24.25
CA VAL A 319 -15.71 -8.08 24.20
C VAL A 319 -16.08 -8.46 22.77
N GLY A 320 -15.63 -9.64 22.33
CA GLY A 320 -15.83 -10.15 20.96
C GLY A 320 -14.64 -9.97 20.03
N ALA A 321 -13.60 -9.23 20.43
CA ALA A 321 -12.31 -9.22 19.74
C ALA A 321 -11.62 -10.58 19.79
N ASP A 322 -10.78 -10.87 18.79
CA ASP A 322 -9.77 -11.91 18.95
C ASP A 322 -8.77 -11.47 20.03
N ALA A 323 -8.33 -12.42 20.87
CA ALA A 323 -7.37 -12.16 21.95
C ALA A 323 -5.93 -12.00 21.41
N ASP A 324 -5.74 -11.02 20.53
CA ASP A 324 -4.47 -10.57 19.99
C ASP A 324 -4.04 -9.30 20.74
N VAL A 325 -3.10 -9.44 21.69
CA VAL A 325 -2.75 -8.39 22.66
C VAL A 325 -1.24 -8.24 22.73
N ALA A 326 -0.74 -7.00 22.68
CA ALA A 326 0.63 -6.67 22.98
C ALA A 326 0.70 -5.83 24.26
N VAL A 327 1.57 -6.21 25.19
CA VAL A 327 1.82 -5.52 26.44
C VAL A 327 3.27 -5.02 26.42
N PHE A 328 3.46 -3.74 26.68
CA PHE A 328 4.76 -3.09 26.70
C PHE A 328 5.04 -2.57 28.11
N ASP A 329 6.28 -2.70 28.58
CA ASP A 329 6.71 -2.00 29.78
C ASP A 329 6.94 -0.53 29.46
N GLU A 330 6.56 0.36 30.38
CA GLU A 330 6.83 1.78 30.24
C GLU A 330 8.34 2.03 30.22
N ASN A 331 8.80 2.81 29.23
CA ASN A 331 10.22 3.15 29.08
C ASN A 331 10.35 4.61 28.60
N PRO A 332 11.20 5.45 29.24
CA PRO A 332 11.46 6.80 28.77
C PRO A 332 11.99 6.87 27.33
N ASN A 333 12.71 5.84 26.88
CA ASN A 333 13.05 5.68 25.47
C ASN A 333 11.89 4.99 24.74
N ILE A 334 11.14 5.78 23.96
CA ILE A 334 9.97 5.35 23.21
C ILE A 334 10.32 4.28 22.17
N ALA A 335 11.49 4.36 21.52
CA ALA A 335 11.89 3.33 20.57
C ALA A 335 12.14 1.99 21.26
N ASP A 336 12.79 2.01 22.43
CA ASP A 336 13.03 0.78 23.22
C ASP A 336 11.70 0.19 23.74
N MET A 337 10.77 1.06 24.17
CA MET A 337 9.42 0.67 24.61
C MET A 337 8.71 -0.21 23.58
N PHE A 338 8.70 0.20 22.31
CA PHE A 338 7.96 -0.50 21.26
C PHE A 338 8.76 -1.59 20.54
N ALA A 339 10.09 -1.63 20.70
CA ALA A 339 10.93 -2.66 20.10
C ALA A 339 10.82 -4.02 20.82
N TYR A 340 10.58 -4.01 22.13
CA TYR A 340 10.59 -5.21 22.96
C TYR A 340 9.30 -5.32 23.78
N PRO A 341 8.20 -5.88 23.21
CA PRO A 341 7.01 -6.15 23.99
C PRO A 341 7.31 -7.16 25.10
N ARG A 342 6.78 -6.88 26.29
CA ARG A 342 6.86 -7.79 27.43
C ARG A 342 6.04 -9.05 27.19
N TYR A 343 4.82 -8.88 26.70
CA TYR A 343 3.97 -10.02 26.34
C TYR A 343 3.32 -9.79 24.98
N VAL A 344 3.25 -10.83 24.17
CA VAL A 344 2.36 -10.87 23.00
C VAL A 344 1.51 -12.12 23.09
N LEU A 345 0.19 -11.93 23.04
CA LEU A 345 -0.80 -12.97 22.93
C LEU A 345 -1.33 -13.01 21.50
N LYS A 346 -1.47 -14.20 20.94
CA LYS A 346 -2.10 -14.46 19.64
C LYS A 346 -3.24 -15.45 19.84
N GLY A 347 -4.47 -15.04 19.58
CA GLY A 347 -5.64 -15.88 19.79
C GLY A 347 -5.79 -16.38 21.23
N GLY A 348 -5.25 -15.65 22.21
CA GLY A 348 -5.22 -16.03 23.62
C GLY A 348 -4.02 -16.88 24.04
N GLU A 349 -3.17 -17.29 23.10
CA GLU A 349 -1.93 -18.03 23.40
C GLU A 349 -0.75 -17.07 23.57
N LEU A 350 0.06 -17.27 24.61
CA LEU A 350 1.27 -16.52 24.85
C LEU A 350 2.35 -16.90 23.81
N VAL A 351 2.70 -15.98 22.92
CA VAL A 351 3.69 -16.20 21.86
C VAL A 351 5.03 -15.50 22.13
N ILE A 352 5.02 -14.35 22.80
CA ILE A 352 6.23 -13.65 23.27
C ILE A 352 6.12 -13.40 24.77
N GLU A 353 7.21 -13.64 25.50
CA GLU A 353 7.35 -13.35 26.93
C GLU A 353 8.74 -12.78 27.19
N GLU A 354 8.79 -11.61 27.83
CA GLU A 354 10.00 -10.87 28.19
C GLU A 354 10.91 -10.66 26.96
N GLY A 355 10.32 -10.29 25.82
CA GLY A 355 11.01 -10.08 24.54
C GLY A 355 11.40 -11.35 23.77
N GLU A 356 11.19 -12.54 24.35
CA GLU A 356 11.60 -13.82 23.77
C GLU A 356 10.42 -14.60 23.17
N LEU A 357 10.66 -15.26 22.02
CA LEU A 357 9.66 -16.12 21.39
C LEU A 357 9.45 -17.40 22.22
N ARG A 358 8.20 -17.65 22.62
CA ARG A 358 7.79 -18.85 23.39
C ARG A 358 7.06 -19.88 22.54
N ASN A 359 6.19 -19.43 21.65
CA ASN A 359 5.40 -20.31 20.78
C ASN A 359 5.25 -19.70 19.38
N ALA A 360 5.28 -20.55 18.36
CA ALA A 360 5.12 -20.18 16.96
C ALA A 360 3.84 -20.81 16.39
N VAL A 361 2.69 -20.26 16.78
CA VAL A 361 1.37 -20.71 16.29
C VAL A 361 1.23 -20.41 14.80
N GLU A 362 0.43 -21.19 14.07
CA GLU A 362 0.11 -20.86 12.66
C GLU A 362 -0.97 -19.78 12.62
N GLY A 363 -0.71 -18.69 11.89
CA GLY A 363 -1.69 -17.62 11.67
C GLY A 363 -2.74 -17.99 10.63
N ARG A 364 -3.92 -17.37 10.72
CA ARG A 364 -5.05 -17.60 9.81
C ARG A 364 -4.92 -16.79 8.52
N GLY A 365 -5.33 -17.38 7.39
CA GLY A 365 -5.49 -16.68 6.12
C GLY A 365 -6.90 -16.09 5.95
N PHE A 366 -7.03 -14.76 5.91
CA PHE A 366 -8.30 -14.08 5.68
C PHE A 366 -8.54 -13.83 4.19
N VAL A 367 -9.71 -14.21 3.68
CA VAL A 367 -10.05 -14.06 2.25
C VAL A 367 -11.49 -13.59 2.09
N VAL A 368 -11.78 -13.01 0.92
CA VAL A 368 -13.13 -12.59 0.54
C VAL A 368 -13.63 -13.45 -0.62
N ARG A 369 -14.90 -13.85 -0.56
CA ARG A 369 -15.60 -14.53 -1.65
C ARG A 369 -16.72 -13.62 -2.16
N PRO A 370 -16.44 -12.79 -3.19
CA PRO A 370 -17.47 -11.98 -3.81
C PRO A 370 -18.37 -12.85 -4.70
N GLN A 371 -19.65 -12.50 -4.79
CA GLN A 371 -20.56 -13.14 -5.75
C GLN A 371 -20.21 -12.72 -7.19
N TYR A 372 -20.36 -13.64 -8.15
CA TYR A 372 -20.26 -13.39 -9.59
C TYR A 372 -21.12 -14.32 -10.43
N ASP A 373 -21.40 -13.93 -11.68
CA ASP A 373 -22.09 -14.83 -12.63
C ASP A 373 -21.14 -15.97 -13.04
N ALA A 374 -21.51 -17.21 -12.75
CA ALA A 374 -20.71 -18.39 -13.07
C ALA A 374 -20.42 -18.53 -14.58
N LYS A 375 -21.21 -17.90 -15.45
CA LYS A 375 -20.94 -17.84 -16.90
C LYS A 375 -19.63 -17.13 -17.24
N VAL A 376 -19.04 -16.37 -16.32
CA VAL A 376 -17.70 -15.79 -16.52
C VAL A 376 -16.65 -16.87 -16.81
N GLU A 377 -16.82 -18.08 -16.28
CA GLU A 377 -15.89 -19.19 -16.55
C GLU A 377 -16.01 -19.72 -17.98
N GLU A 378 -17.20 -19.66 -18.59
CA GLU A 378 -17.40 -19.99 -20.01
C GLU A 378 -16.66 -19.01 -20.93
N PHE A 379 -16.54 -17.75 -20.49
CA PHE A 379 -15.74 -16.72 -21.17
C PHE A 379 -14.24 -16.90 -20.94
N LEU A 380 -13.81 -17.14 -19.68
CA LEU A 380 -12.40 -17.22 -19.32
C LEU A 380 -11.73 -18.48 -19.84
N ARG A 381 -12.41 -19.64 -19.82
CA ARG A 381 -11.82 -20.93 -20.22
C ARG A 381 -11.20 -20.94 -21.62
N PRO A 382 -11.89 -20.51 -22.71
CA PRO A 382 -11.27 -20.42 -24.02
C PRO A 382 -10.17 -19.35 -24.10
N LEU A 383 -10.29 -18.26 -23.33
CA LEU A 383 -9.27 -17.22 -23.30
C LEU A 383 -7.96 -17.71 -22.68
N PHE A 384 -8.04 -18.47 -21.57
CA PHE A 384 -6.88 -19.13 -20.97
C PHE A 384 -6.18 -20.08 -21.94
N GLN A 385 -6.94 -20.86 -22.72
CA GLN A 385 -6.37 -21.74 -23.74
C GLN A 385 -5.62 -20.98 -24.85
N GLN A 386 -5.99 -19.71 -25.10
CA GLN A 386 -5.39 -18.89 -26.14
C GLN A 386 -4.23 -18.02 -25.62
N GLN A 387 -4.30 -17.53 -24.39
CA GLN A 387 -3.46 -16.44 -23.88
C GLN A 387 -2.60 -16.81 -22.66
N TYR A 388 -2.89 -17.92 -21.97
CA TYR A 388 -2.11 -18.36 -20.80
C TYR A 388 -1.22 -19.57 -21.13
N THR A 389 -0.13 -19.69 -20.38
CA THR A 389 0.79 -20.83 -20.43
C THR A 389 0.40 -21.95 -19.46
N MET A 390 -0.75 -21.81 -18.77
CA MET A 390 -1.34 -22.84 -17.92
C MET A 390 -2.82 -23.08 -18.23
N SER A 391 -3.28 -24.30 -17.93
CA SER A 391 -4.69 -24.67 -18.08
C SER A 391 -5.56 -23.98 -17.03
N PHE A 392 -6.73 -23.50 -17.45
CA PHE A 392 -7.72 -22.84 -16.59
C PHE A 392 -7.98 -23.57 -15.26
N ASP A 393 -8.18 -24.90 -15.28
CA ASP A 393 -8.52 -25.65 -14.06
C ASP A 393 -7.37 -25.74 -13.04
N ASN A 394 -6.13 -25.42 -13.44
CA ASN A 394 -4.96 -25.42 -12.56
C ASN A 394 -4.59 -24.01 -12.05
N TYR A 395 -5.33 -22.97 -12.48
CA TYR A 395 -5.05 -21.59 -12.10
C TYR A 395 -5.55 -21.24 -10.68
N PRO A 396 -6.80 -21.58 -10.29
CA PRO A 396 -7.29 -21.23 -8.96
C PRO A 396 -6.52 -21.93 -7.83
N VAL A 397 -6.24 -21.19 -6.77
CA VAL A 397 -5.68 -21.74 -5.53
C VAL A 397 -6.74 -22.57 -4.82
N GLU A 398 -6.42 -23.84 -4.58
CA GLU A 398 -7.23 -24.78 -3.78
C GLU A 398 -7.37 -24.25 -2.34
N PRO A 399 -8.59 -24.20 -1.75
CA PRO A 399 -8.82 -23.73 -0.39
C PRO A 399 -7.92 -24.39 0.67
N GLU A 400 -7.60 -25.67 0.50
CA GLU A 400 -6.80 -26.48 1.40
C GLU A 400 -5.33 -26.01 1.49
N ARG A 401 -4.86 -25.25 0.50
CA ARG A 401 -3.52 -24.65 0.50
C ARG A 401 -3.43 -23.38 1.34
N VAL A 402 -4.56 -22.84 1.79
CA VAL A 402 -4.60 -21.65 2.65
C VAL A 402 -4.79 -22.08 4.10
N HIS A 403 -3.69 -22.06 4.86
CA HIS A 403 -3.72 -22.43 6.28
C HIS A 403 -4.64 -21.51 7.09
N GLY A 404 -5.49 -22.12 7.94
CA GLY A 404 -6.41 -21.40 8.81
C GLY A 404 -7.45 -20.53 8.08
N LEU A 405 -7.80 -20.90 6.84
CA LEU A 405 -8.69 -20.15 5.95
C LEU A 405 -9.95 -19.60 6.66
N GLN A 406 -10.11 -18.28 6.65
CA GLN A 406 -11.28 -17.55 7.11
C GLN A 406 -11.92 -16.87 5.89
N VAL A 407 -13.09 -17.36 5.47
CA VAL A 407 -13.80 -16.82 4.30
C VAL A 407 -14.86 -15.82 4.74
N ARG A 408 -14.85 -14.63 4.14
CA ARG A 408 -15.95 -13.66 4.22
C ARG A 408 -16.73 -13.65 2.91
N ASP A 409 -17.95 -14.12 2.95
CA ASP A 409 -18.89 -13.99 1.84
C ASP A 409 -19.38 -12.54 1.69
N VAL A 410 -19.41 -12.06 0.44
CA VAL A 410 -19.83 -10.70 0.13
C VAL A 410 -20.87 -10.73 -0.99
N GLN A 411 -22.03 -10.13 -0.70
CA GLN A 411 -23.16 -9.99 -1.63
C GLN A 411 -23.00 -8.71 -2.45
N ARG A 412 -23.42 -8.76 -3.72
CA ARG A 412 -23.50 -7.58 -4.60
C ARG A 412 -24.59 -6.62 -4.12
N SER A 413 -24.37 -5.32 -4.31
CA SER A 413 -25.37 -4.28 -4.06
C SER A 413 -26.49 -4.23 -5.09
#